data_AF-A0AAW5PKG7-F1
#
_entry.id   AF-A0AAW5PKG7-F1
#
_cell.length_a   1.000
_cell.length_b   1.000
_cell.length_c   1.000
_cell.angle_alpha   90.00
_cell.angle_beta   90.00
_cell.angle_gamma   90.00
#
_symmetry.space_group_name_H-M   'P 1'
#
loop_
_entity.id
_entity.type
_entity.pdbx_description
1 polymer ?
#
loop_
_entity_poly.entity_id
_entity_poly.type
_entity_poly.pdbx_seq_one_letter_code
_entity_poly.pdbx_strand_id
1 'polypeptide(L)'
;MTDLFERISFYDKRVLTASAQKRADGTYDVTLKLHAEKRYADGDGKETAGSMDDWIDVGVFANAPSGKERDQQVLYLQRHHVTEANPSITVTVEGKPDEAGFDPYNKLIDRVSSDNRRKVTL
;
A
#
# COMPACT_ATOMS: atom_id res chain seq x y z
N MET A 1 -14.61 19.70 31.78
CA MET A 1 -13.82 18.48 31.48
C MET A 1 -14.01 18.23 30.00
N THR A 2 -13.08 18.70 29.18
CA THR A 2 -13.19 18.56 27.72
C THR A 2 -12.57 17.21 27.36
N ASP A 3 -13.41 16.29 26.92
CA ASP A 3 -13.02 14.92 26.56
C ASP A 3 -12.21 14.95 25.26
N LEU A 4 -11.08 14.24 25.22
CA LEU A 4 -10.09 14.30 24.13
C LEU A 4 -10.37 13.19 23.10
N PHE A 5 -11.32 13.41 22.20
CA PHE A 5 -11.46 12.63 20.96
C PHE A 5 -11.21 13.56 19.78
N GLU A 6 -9.94 13.80 19.47
CA GLU A 6 -9.59 15.00 18.71
C GLU A 6 -9.68 14.87 17.19
N ARG A 7 -9.73 13.67 16.58
CA ARG A 7 -10.02 13.43 15.15
C ARG A 7 -9.85 11.96 14.74
N ILE A 8 -10.72 11.44 13.87
CA ILE A 8 -10.54 10.12 13.23
C ILE A 8 -9.80 10.31 11.91
N SER A 9 -8.77 9.51 11.64
CA SER A 9 -8.05 9.53 10.36
C SER A 9 -8.59 8.47 9.41
N PHE A 10 -8.92 8.88 8.19
CA PHE A 10 -9.26 8.01 7.07
C PHE A 10 -8.23 8.15 5.97
N TYR A 11 -8.00 7.08 5.24
CA TYR A 11 -7.07 7.04 4.13
C TYR A 11 -7.78 6.61 2.85
N ASP A 12 -7.30 7.15 1.74
CA ASP A 12 -7.55 6.65 0.39
C ASP A 12 -6.18 6.25 -0.18
N LYS A 13 -5.90 4.95 -0.17
CA LYS A 13 -4.65 4.39 -0.67
C LYS A 13 -4.97 3.51 -1.85
N ARG A 14 -4.23 3.65 -2.94
CA ARG A 14 -4.45 2.81 -4.12
C ARG A 14 -3.16 2.41 -4.77
N VAL A 15 -3.12 1.19 -5.31
CA VAL A 15 -2.08 0.78 -6.25
C VAL A 15 -2.54 1.10 -7.67
N LEU A 16 -2.07 2.23 -8.20
CA LEU A 16 -2.43 2.70 -9.54
C LEU A 16 -1.82 1.83 -10.64
N THR A 17 -0.58 1.37 -10.46
CA THR A 17 0.06 0.36 -11.32
C THR A 17 1.12 -0.40 -10.52
N ALA A 18 1.33 -1.67 -10.86
CA ALA A 18 2.47 -2.44 -10.39
C ALA A 18 3.11 -3.15 -11.59
N SER A 19 4.39 -2.90 -11.83
CA SER A 19 5.14 -3.52 -12.92
C SER A 19 6.49 -4.03 -12.41
N ALA A 20 6.98 -5.13 -12.97
CA ALA A 20 8.25 -5.70 -12.60
C ALA A 20 9.16 -5.92 -13.81
N GLN A 21 10.43 -5.56 -13.67
CA GLN A 21 11.46 -5.84 -14.66
C GLN A 21 12.42 -6.90 -14.10
N LYS A 22 12.59 -8.01 -14.83
CA LYS A 22 13.58 -9.02 -14.48
C LYS A 22 14.99 -8.48 -14.75
N ARG A 23 15.90 -8.66 -13.79
CA ARG A 23 17.32 -8.30 -13.88
C ARG A 23 18.17 -9.48 -14.35
N ALA A 24 19.41 -9.17 -14.75
CA ALA A 24 20.37 -10.17 -15.23
C ALA A 24 20.81 -11.17 -14.15
N ASP A 25 20.82 -10.75 -12.88
CA ASP A 25 21.12 -11.57 -11.71
C ASP A 25 19.96 -12.51 -11.29
N GLY A 26 18.81 -12.39 -11.96
CA GLY A 26 17.62 -13.19 -11.68
C GLY A 26 16.63 -12.55 -10.71
N THR A 27 16.96 -11.43 -10.07
CA THR A 27 16.01 -10.70 -9.21
C THR A 27 15.05 -9.83 -10.04
N TYR A 28 14.09 -9.20 -9.39
CA TYR A 28 13.07 -8.37 -10.05
C TYR A 28 13.00 -6.99 -9.42
N ASP A 29 12.99 -5.94 -10.26
CA ASP A 29 12.64 -4.59 -9.83
C ASP A 29 11.15 -4.35 -9.99
N VAL A 30 10.46 -4.22 -8.87
CA VAL A 30 9.03 -3.98 -8.80
C VAL A 30 8.79 -2.51 -8.54
N THR A 31 8.14 -1.83 -9.48
CA THR A 31 7.76 -0.42 -9.36
C THR A 31 6.26 -0.31 -9.15
N LEU A 32 5.87 0.36 -8.07
CA LEU A 32 4.50 0.71 -7.74
C LEU A 32 4.31 2.22 -7.96
N LYS A 33 3.28 2.57 -8.73
CA LYS A 33 2.72 3.93 -8.72
C LYS A 33 1.51 3.93 -7.80
N LEU A 34 1.50 4.83 -6.84
CA LEU A 34 0.55 4.81 -5.74
C LEU A 34 -0.28 6.10 -5.72
N HIS A 35 -1.43 6.02 -5.07
CA HIS A 35 -2.19 7.17 -4.60
C HIS A 35 -2.27 7.11 -3.08
N ALA A 36 -2.10 8.25 -2.42
CA ALA A 36 -2.19 8.39 -0.97
C ALA A 36 -2.90 9.71 -0.63
N GLU A 37 -4.08 9.62 -0.04
CA GLU A 37 -4.76 10.76 0.57
C GLU A 37 -5.09 10.45 2.03
N LYS A 38 -4.97 11.46 2.89
CA LYS A 38 -5.41 11.42 4.28
C LYS A 38 -6.54 12.41 4.49
N ARG A 39 -7.56 12.00 5.22
CA ARG A 39 -8.68 12.85 5.65
C ARG A 39 -8.91 12.70 7.14
N TYR A 40 -9.37 13.77 7.77
CA TYR A 40 -9.79 13.76 9.15
C TYR A 40 -11.30 13.93 9.23
N ALA A 41 -11.98 13.09 10.01
CA ALA A 41 -13.36 13.32 10.40
C ALA A 41 -13.45 13.78 11.86
N ASP A 42 -14.37 14.69 12.13
CA ASP A 42 -14.79 15.04 13.49
C ASP A 42 -15.91 14.10 14.01
N GLY A 43 -16.37 14.34 15.24
CA GLY A 43 -17.42 13.54 15.87
C GLY A 43 -18.77 13.58 15.18
N ASP A 44 -19.01 14.60 14.33
CA ASP A 44 -20.22 14.74 13.51
C ASP A 44 -20.04 14.12 12.11
N GLY A 45 -18.87 13.54 11.83
CA GLY A 45 -18.54 12.87 10.56
C GLY A 45 -18.13 13.83 9.44
N LYS A 46 -17.90 15.11 9.72
CA LYS A 46 -17.45 16.08 8.70
C LYS A 46 -15.98 15.88 8.39
N GLU A 47 -15.68 15.68 7.10
CA GLU A 47 -14.32 15.42 6.64
C GLU A 47 -13.56 16.67 6.21
N THR A 48 -12.26 16.70 6.54
CA THR A 48 -11.29 17.71 6.11
C THR A 48 -10.04 17.05 5.57
N ALA A 49 -9.34 17.70 4.64
CA ALA A 49 -8.07 17.20 4.13
C ALA A 49 -7.03 17.14 5.27
N GLY A 50 -6.30 16.03 5.33
CA GLY A 50 -5.16 15.83 6.22
C GLY A 50 -3.84 15.96 5.47
N SER A 51 -2.77 16.29 6.20
CA SER A 51 -1.42 16.26 5.65
C SER A 51 -0.90 14.83 5.65
N MET A 52 -0.39 14.38 4.51
CA MET A 52 0.23 13.08 4.37
C MET A 52 1.63 13.13 5.01
N ASP A 53 1.84 12.35 6.06
CA ASP A 53 3.12 12.26 6.80
C ASP A 53 3.12 10.99 7.64
N ASP A 54 3.02 9.83 6.97
CA ASP A 54 2.78 8.55 7.64
C ASP A 54 3.67 7.45 7.10
N TRP A 55 3.93 6.45 7.96
CA TRP A 55 4.67 5.26 7.61
C TRP A 55 3.72 4.13 7.23
N ILE A 56 3.68 3.78 5.95
CA ILE A 56 2.75 2.81 5.35
C ILE A 56 3.53 1.61 4.82
N ASP A 57 3.01 0.40 5.04
CA ASP A 57 3.62 -0.82 4.50
C ASP A 57 3.48 -0.88 2.98
N VAL A 58 4.57 -1.20 2.30
CA VAL A 58 4.57 -1.64 0.90
C VAL A 58 4.95 -3.11 0.89
N GLY A 59 4.17 -3.91 0.16
CA GLY A 59 4.38 -5.35 0.06
C GLY A 59 4.51 -5.83 -1.37
N VAL A 60 5.31 -6.88 -1.57
CA VAL A 60 5.40 -7.64 -2.82
C VAL A 60 5.26 -9.12 -2.48
N PHE A 61 4.46 -9.82 -3.26
CA PHE A 61 4.04 -11.19 -3.00
C PHE A 61 4.25 -12.06 -4.24
N ALA A 62 4.72 -13.29 -4.04
CA ALA A 62 4.74 -14.31 -5.07
C ALA A 62 3.38 -15.01 -5.14
N ASN A 63 3.09 -15.64 -6.28
CA ASN A 63 1.86 -16.40 -6.45
C ASN A 63 1.81 -17.59 -5.46
N ALA A 64 0.61 -17.91 -4.97
CA ALA A 64 0.35 -19.11 -4.18
C ALA A 64 -0.15 -20.25 -5.09
N PRO A 65 0.33 -21.49 -4.93
CA PRO A 65 -0.23 -22.63 -5.66
C PRO A 65 -1.74 -22.83 -5.43
N SER A 66 -2.25 -22.42 -4.28
CA SER A 66 -3.68 -22.47 -3.94
C SER A 66 -4.51 -21.36 -4.60
N GLY A 67 -3.86 -20.34 -5.19
CA GLY A 67 -4.49 -19.13 -5.71
C GLY A 67 -5.07 -18.20 -4.64
N LYS A 68 -4.85 -18.47 -3.35
CA LYS A 68 -5.38 -17.68 -2.24
C LYS A 68 -4.36 -16.66 -1.74
N GLU A 69 -4.79 -15.42 -1.56
CA GLU A 69 -3.95 -14.31 -1.08
C GLU A 69 -3.22 -14.64 0.23
N ARG A 70 -3.94 -15.23 1.20
CA ARG A 70 -3.38 -15.59 2.52
C ARG A 70 -2.25 -16.63 2.48
N ASP A 71 -2.15 -17.38 1.38
CA ASP A 71 -1.15 -18.43 1.19
C ASP A 71 0.02 -17.92 0.32
N GLN A 72 0.00 -16.66 -0.13
CA GLN A 72 1.08 -16.06 -0.92
C GLN A 72 2.35 -15.92 -0.08
N GLN A 73 3.49 -16.22 -0.70
CA GLN A 73 4.79 -15.94 -0.09
C GLN A 73 5.06 -14.44 -0.15
N VAL A 74 5.42 -13.86 0.99
CA VAL A 74 5.91 -12.47 1.08
C VAL A 74 7.34 -12.41 0.55
N LEU A 75 7.55 -11.64 -0.51
CA LEU A 75 8.88 -11.35 -1.05
C LEU A 75 9.47 -10.07 -0.47
N TYR A 76 8.59 -9.12 -0.13
CA TYR A 76 8.95 -7.86 0.48
C TYR A 76 7.79 -7.37 1.35
N LEU A 77 8.09 -6.82 2.52
CA LEU A 77 7.14 -6.09 3.36
C LEU A 77 7.92 -5.12 4.26
N GLN A 78 7.91 -3.83 3.92
CA GLN A 78 8.57 -2.81 4.73
C GLN A 78 7.75 -1.53 4.76
N ARG A 79 7.95 -0.73 5.82
CA ARG A 79 7.34 0.58 5.97
C ARG A 79 8.09 1.60 5.13
N HIS A 80 7.36 2.37 4.35
CA HIS A 80 7.85 3.55 3.64
C HIS A 80 7.23 4.80 4.23
N HIS A 81 8.04 5.84 4.41
CA HIS A 81 7.56 7.16 4.81
C HIS A 81 6.97 7.84 3.59
N VAL A 82 5.67 8.13 3.66
CA VAL A 82 4.92 8.72 2.56
C VAL A 82 4.47 10.12 2.98
N THR A 83 4.95 11.11 2.24
CA THR A 83 4.63 12.53 2.41
C THR A 83 3.97 13.15 1.18
N GLU A 84 3.95 12.41 0.06
CA GLU A 84 3.43 12.86 -1.23
C GLU A 84 2.12 12.14 -1.56
N ALA A 85 1.26 12.80 -2.36
CA ALA A 85 -0.04 12.25 -2.74
C ALA A 85 0.04 11.13 -3.79
N ASN A 86 1.11 11.10 -4.61
CA ASN A 86 1.27 10.11 -5.67
C ASN A 86 2.71 9.55 -5.72
N PRO A 87 3.16 8.84 -4.68
CA PRO A 87 4.52 8.36 -4.62
C PRO A 87 4.76 7.24 -5.64
N SER A 88 6.00 7.17 -6.13
CA SER A 88 6.50 6.06 -6.94
C SER A 88 7.59 5.32 -6.16
N ILE A 89 7.37 4.05 -5.88
CA ILE A 89 8.28 3.23 -5.06
C ILE A 89 8.77 2.06 -5.89
N THR A 90 10.09 1.87 -5.94
CA THR A 90 10.74 0.73 -6.58
C THR A 90 11.49 -0.08 -5.55
N VAL A 91 11.27 -1.40 -5.54
CA VAL A 91 11.93 -2.35 -4.64
C VAL A 91 12.45 -3.54 -5.43
N THR A 92 13.56 -4.13 -4.97
CA THR A 92 14.13 -5.33 -5.56
C THR A 92 13.71 -6.56 -4.75
N VAL A 93 13.29 -7.63 -5.42
CA VAL A 93 12.94 -8.91 -4.80
C VAL A 93 13.61 -10.10 -5.49
N GLU A 94 13.97 -11.12 -4.72
CA GLU A 94 14.65 -12.33 -5.22
C GLU A 94 13.71 -13.30 -5.95
N GLY A 95 12.41 -13.26 -5.66
CA GLY A 95 11.39 -14.13 -6.26
C GLY A 95 10.60 -13.45 -7.39
N LYS A 96 9.98 -14.26 -8.27
CA LYS A 96 9.06 -13.75 -9.28
C LYS A 96 7.82 -13.15 -8.60
N PRO A 97 7.57 -11.84 -8.74
CA PRO A 97 6.42 -11.19 -8.14
C PRO A 97 5.13 -11.55 -8.91
N ASP A 98 4.02 -11.60 -8.19
CA ASP A 98 2.68 -11.82 -8.71
C ASP A 98 1.72 -10.68 -8.33
N GLU A 99 1.81 -10.19 -7.10
CA GLU A 99 1.05 -9.04 -6.61
C GLU A 99 1.92 -8.09 -5.81
N ALA A 100 1.53 -6.81 -5.79
CA ALA A 100 2.13 -5.80 -4.95
C ALA A 100 1.03 -4.97 -4.29
N GLY A 101 1.31 -4.41 -3.12
CA GLY A 101 0.32 -3.71 -2.33
C GLY A 101 0.85 -2.53 -1.52
N PHE A 102 -0.06 -1.61 -1.20
CA PHE A 102 0.15 -0.43 -0.38
C PHE A 102 -0.85 -0.47 0.78
N ASP A 103 -0.34 -0.60 2.00
CA ASP A 103 -1.05 -1.18 3.14
C ASP A 103 -1.76 -2.52 2.81
N PRO A 104 -0.99 -3.53 2.35
CA PRO A 104 -1.56 -4.77 1.80
C PRO A 104 -2.34 -5.62 2.80
N TYR A 105 -2.30 -5.28 4.10
CA TYR A 105 -3.02 -5.96 5.17
C TYR A 105 -4.04 -5.05 5.88
N ASN A 106 -4.36 -3.91 5.28
CA ASN A 106 -5.42 -3.00 5.74
C ASN A 106 -5.25 -2.55 7.20
N LYS A 107 -4.02 -2.17 7.59
CA LYS A 107 -3.71 -1.68 8.94
C LYS A 107 -4.28 -0.28 9.20
N LEU A 108 -4.46 0.54 8.16
CA LEU A 108 -5.05 1.87 8.29
C LEU A 108 -6.50 1.87 7.81
N ILE A 109 -7.32 2.74 8.42
CA ILE A 109 -8.74 2.86 8.11
C ILE A 109 -8.91 3.41 6.70
N ASP A 110 -9.26 2.53 5.77
CA ASP A 110 -9.49 2.81 4.36
C ASP A 110 -10.88 2.32 3.98
N ARG A 111 -11.60 3.12 3.20
CA ARG A 111 -12.97 2.80 2.74
C ARG A 111 -12.99 1.81 1.59
N VAL A 112 -11.93 1.76 0.78
CA VAL A 112 -11.87 0.96 -0.45
C VAL A 112 -10.65 0.06 -0.41
N SER A 113 -10.54 -0.81 0.58
CA SER A 113 -9.37 -1.68 0.73
C SER A 113 -9.11 -2.65 -0.44
N SER A 114 -10.06 -2.84 -1.35
CA SER A 114 -9.94 -3.75 -2.49
C SER A 114 -8.91 -3.31 -3.54
N ASP A 115 -8.51 -2.03 -3.57
CA ASP A 115 -7.51 -1.51 -4.51
C ASP A 115 -6.13 -1.22 -3.87
N ASN A 116 -5.95 -1.62 -2.60
CA ASN A 116 -4.67 -1.63 -1.89
C ASN A 116 -3.69 -2.67 -2.45
N ARG A 117 -4.15 -3.59 -3.31
CA ARG A 117 -3.34 -4.63 -3.95
C ARG A 117 -3.62 -4.70 -5.44
N ARG A 118 -2.61 -5.06 -6.22
CA ARG A 118 -2.73 -5.23 -7.66
C ARG A 118 -1.78 -6.28 -8.22
N LYS A 119 -2.22 -6.97 -9.29
CA LYS A 119 -1.37 -7.84 -10.08
C LYS A 119 -0.19 -7.09 -10.67
N VAL A 120 0.99 -7.70 -10.60
CA VAL A 120 2.23 -7.19 -11.17
C VAL A 120 2.29 -7.57 -12.64
N THR A 121 2.51 -6.58 -13.50
CA THR A 121 2.76 -6.80 -14.94
C THR A 121 4.26 -6.95 -15.17
N LEU A 122 4.67 -7.96 -15.93
CA LEU A 122 6.07 -8.20 -16.30
C LEU A 122 6.42 -7.58 -17.66
#